data_AF-A0A9J7ERH9-F1
#
_entry.id   AF-A0A9J7ERH9-F1
#
_cell.length_a   1.000
_cell.length_b   1.000
_cell.length_c   1.000
_cell.angle_alpha   90.00
_cell.angle_beta   90.00
_cell.angle_gamma   90.00
#
_symmetry.space_group_name_H-M   'P 1'
#
loop_
_entity.id
_entity.type
_entity.pdbx_description
1 polymer ?
#
loop_
_entity_poly.entity_id
_entity_poly.type
_entity_poly.pdbx_seq_one_letter_code
_entity_poly.pdbx_strand_id
1 'polypeptide(L)'
;MPLSQKLDEPLVTIEIADSSTMQQAVDPLATTSTPTAEPVNGAPPDEPARRQGRMTNQLQFLQKNVMKAVWKHQFAWPFHQPVDAKKLNLPDYHKIIKKPMDLGTIKKRLESNYYYSAQECIQDFNTMFTNCYVYNKPGEDVVVMAQTLEKLFLNRIAQMDKEEKEIEAPSKGGKGGVKKRGTSTPGAVGAVAGAGAAG
;
A
#
# COMPACT_ATOMS: atom_id res chain seq x y z
N MET A 1 -34.82 -31.51 24.25
CA MET A 1 -34.93 -30.57 23.11
C MET A 1 -35.03 -29.17 23.66
N PRO A 2 -34.01 -28.31 23.48
CA PRO A 2 -33.88 -27.02 24.14
C PRO A 2 -34.48 -25.89 23.28
N LEU A 3 -34.95 -24.82 23.90
CA LEU A 3 -34.96 -23.49 23.27
C LEU A 3 -34.90 -22.43 24.38
N SER A 4 -33.70 -22.26 24.95
CA SER A 4 -33.39 -21.13 25.80
C SER A 4 -32.97 -19.99 24.88
N GLN A 5 -33.83 -18.99 24.72
CA GLN A 5 -33.50 -17.73 24.08
C GLN A 5 -32.51 -16.98 24.97
N LYS A 6 -31.24 -17.00 24.57
CA LYS A 6 -30.28 -15.95 24.93
C LYS A 6 -30.09 -15.08 23.69
N LEU A 7 -30.83 -13.98 23.64
CA LEU A 7 -30.51 -12.83 22.80
C LEU A 7 -30.25 -11.69 23.77
N ASP A 8 -29.01 -11.61 24.24
CA ASP A 8 -28.39 -10.38 24.71
C ASP A 8 -26.89 -10.67 24.83
N GLU A 9 -26.19 -10.55 23.70
CA GLU A 9 -24.75 -10.33 23.67
C GLU A 9 -24.57 -8.83 23.42
N PRO A 10 -23.81 -8.10 24.26
CA PRO A 10 -23.65 -6.67 24.09
C PRO A 10 -22.85 -6.42 22.82
N LEU A 11 -23.50 -5.68 21.91
CA LEU A 11 -22.88 -5.13 20.72
C LEU A 11 -21.66 -4.31 21.19
N VAL A 12 -20.46 -4.74 20.78
CA VAL A 12 -19.20 -4.03 21.03
C VAL A 12 -19.38 -2.62 20.48
N THR A 13 -19.65 -1.69 21.38
CA THR A 13 -19.74 -0.27 21.07
C THR A 13 -18.31 0.16 20.85
N ILE A 14 -17.88 0.16 19.59
CA ILE A 14 -16.70 0.91 19.19
C ILE A 14 -17.08 2.35 19.49
N GLU A 15 -16.50 2.91 20.56
CA GLU A 15 -16.55 4.34 20.79
C GLU A 15 -15.87 5.00 19.58
N ILE A 16 -16.70 5.42 18.64
CA ILE A 16 -16.33 6.41 17.65
C ILE A 16 -16.16 7.67 18.50
N ALA A 17 -14.91 8.03 18.78
CA ALA A 17 -14.60 9.33 19.34
C ALA A 17 -15.24 10.37 18.43
N ASP A 18 -16.22 11.09 18.98
CA ASP A 18 -16.83 12.25 18.36
C ASP A 18 -15.71 13.22 17.95
N SER A 19 -15.70 13.63 16.68
CA SER A 19 -14.68 14.51 16.10
C SER A 19 -14.68 15.94 16.67
N SER A 20 -15.50 16.24 17.68
CA SER A 20 -15.64 17.57 18.27
C SER A 20 -15.09 17.65 19.70
N THR A 21 -13.79 17.37 19.94
CA THR A 21 -13.02 18.01 21.02
C THR A 21 -11.50 17.88 20.79
N MET A 22 -10.92 18.74 19.96
CA MET A 22 -9.48 19.08 20.01
C MET A 22 -9.31 20.53 19.55
N GLN A 23 -9.73 21.47 20.41
CA GLN A 23 -9.34 22.86 20.32
C GLN A 23 -8.57 23.22 21.59
N GLN A 24 -7.35 23.73 21.40
CA GLN A 24 -6.43 24.36 22.36
C GLN A 24 -5.56 23.46 23.26
N ALA A 25 -4.28 23.35 22.87
CA ALA A 25 -3.17 23.91 23.64
C ALA A 25 -1.99 24.17 22.69
N VAL A 26 -1.50 25.41 22.66
CA VAL A 26 -0.27 25.81 21.96
C VAL A 26 0.69 26.24 23.05
N ASP A 27 1.81 25.53 23.18
CA ASP A 27 2.99 26.03 23.88
C ASP A 27 4.09 26.30 22.84
N PRO A 28 4.78 27.45 22.92
CA PRO A 28 5.81 27.84 21.98
C PRO A 28 7.19 27.34 22.45
N LEU A 29 8.01 26.85 21.52
CA LEU A 29 9.47 27.05 21.43
C LEU A 29 10.18 25.79 20.91
N ALA A 30 10.58 25.82 19.63
CA ALA A 30 11.94 25.53 19.18
C ALA A 30 12.00 25.68 17.66
N THR A 31 12.60 26.79 17.23
CA THR A 31 12.94 27.10 15.85
C THR A 31 14.10 26.21 15.40
N THR A 32 13.86 25.36 14.40
CA THR A 32 14.93 24.88 13.52
C THR A 32 14.37 24.79 12.11
N SER A 33 14.62 25.85 11.35
CA SER A 33 14.28 25.98 9.93
C SER A 33 15.22 25.12 9.08
N THR A 34 14.75 23.94 8.67
CA THR A 34 15.25 23.26 7.48
C THR A 34 14.38 23.65 6.28
N PRO A 35 14.96 23.98 5.12
CA PRO A 35 14.17 24.29 3.92
C PRO A 35 13.57 23.00 3.38
N THR A 36 12.32 22.73 3.73
CA THR A 36 11.52 21.66 3.12
C THR A 36 11.29 22.02 1.66
N ALA A 37 11.85 21.22 0.74
CA ALA A 37 11.56 21.34 -0.68
C ALA A 37 10.05 21.28 -0.90
N GLU A 38 9.49 22.25 -1.63
CA GLU A 38 8.08 22.24 -1.97
C GLU A 38 7.75 20.98 -2.77
N PRO A 39 6.64 20.29 -2.48
CA PRO A 39 6.22 19.11 -3.24
C PRO A 39 5.96 19.51 -4.69
N VAL A 40 6.89 19.17 -5.58
CA VAL A 40 6.72 19.42 -7.01
C VAL A 40 5.57 18.53 -7.50
N ASN A 41 4.51 19.15 -7.98
CA ASN A 41 3.41 18.47 -8.67
C ASN A 41 2.56 17.51 -7.81
N GLY A 42 2.41 17.80 -6.52
CA GLY A 42 1.40 17.18 -5.67
C GLY A 42 1.63 15.74 -5.25
N ALA A 43 2.76 15.15 -5.61
CA ALA A 43 3.27 13.96 -4.96
C ALA A 43 3.50 14.24 -3.46
N PRO A 44 3.28 13.26 -2.57
CA PRO A 44 3.79 13.35 -1.20
C PRO A 44 5.29 13.72 -1.24
N PRO A 45 5.81 14.51 -0.28
CA PRO A 45 7.22 14.90 -0.25
C PRO A 45 8.11 13.68 -0.48
N ASP A 46 9.19 13.83 -1.25
CA ASP A 46 10.20 12.77 -1.46
C ASP A 46 10.74 12.33 -0.09
N GLU A 47 10.13 11.29 0.47
CA GLU A 47 10.56 10.68 1.72
C GLU A 47 11.97 10.12 1.53
N PRO A 48 12.86 10.27 2.52
CA PRO A 48 14.27 9.92 2.37
C PRO A 48 14.41 8.48 1.87
N ALA A 49 15.20 8.31 0.80
CA ALA A 49 15.36 7.10 -0.01
C ALA A 49 15.88 5.84 0.72
N ARG A 50 15.89 5.81 2.05
CA ARG A 50 16.48 4.75 2.88
C ARG A 50 15.74 4.46 4.19
N ARG A 51 14.42 4.69 4.29
CA ARG A 51 13.68 4.13 5.42
C ARG A 51 13.56 2.60 5.24
N GLN A 52 14.29 1.84 6.05
CA GLN A 52 14.14 0.39 6.09
C GLN A 52 12.93 0.05 6.97
N GLY A 53 11.80 -0.26 6.34
CA GLY A 53 10.61 -0.73 7.04
C GLY A 53 10.72 -2.19 7.49
N ARG A 54 9.61 -2.72 8.01
CA ARG A 54 9.50 -4.09 8.54
C ARG A 54 8.49 -4.89 7.74
N MET A 55 8.71 -6.20 7.68
CA MET A 55 7.71 -7.12 7.16
C MET A 55 6.90 -7.67 8.34
N THR A 56 5.60 -7.37 8.38
CA THR A 56 4.70 -7.86 9.44
C THR A 56 3.50 -8.60 8.86
N ASN A 57 2.84 -9.45 9.66
CA ASN A 57 1.59 -10.10 9.28
C ASN A 57 0.52 -9.08 8.85
N GLN A 58 0.40 -7.97 9.58
CA GLN A 58 -0.56 -6.92 9.30
C GLN A 58 -0.20 -6.11 8.03
N LEU A 59 1.06 -5.72 7.83
CA LEU A 59 1.48 -5.05 6.59
C LEU A 59 1.28 -5.93 5.36
N GLN A 60 1.54 -7.24 5.49
CA GLN A 60 1.25 -8.20 4.43
C GLN A 60 -0.26 -8.31 4.16
N PHE A 61 -1.10 -8.31 5.22
CA PHE A 61 -2.55 -8.29 5.07
C PHE A 61 -3.05 -7.01 4.38
N LEU A 62 -2.54 -5.85 4.80
CA LEU A 62 -2.83 -4.55 4.17
C LEU A 62 -2.48 -4.57 2.68
N GLN A 63 -1.33 -5.14 2.30
CA GLN A 63 -0.94 -5.24 0.89
C GLN A 63 -1.81 -6.23 0.10
N LYS A 64 -1.97 -7.45 0.60
CA LYS A 64 -2.54 -8.57 -0.17
C LYS A 64 -4.06 -8.57 -0.20
N ASN A 65 -4.71 -8.04 0.83
CA ASN A 65 -6.17 -8.06 0.98
C ASN A 65 -6.78 -6.67 0.88
N VAL A 66 -6.30 -5.70 1.68
CA VAL A 66 -6.92 -4.36 1.77
C VAL A 66 -6.63 -3.54 0.51
N MET A 67 -5.35 -3.27 0.23
CA MET A 67 -4.90 -2.51 -0.93
C MET A 67 -5.39 -3.16 -2.23
N LYS A 68 -5.29 -4.49 -2.37
CA LYS A 68 -5.79 -5.21 -3.55
C LYS A 68 -7.30 -5.01 -3.79
N ALA A 69 -8.12 -5.00 -2.73
CA ALA A 69 -9.56 -4.79 -2.84
C ALA A 69 -9.89 -3.34 -3.16
N VAL A 70 -9.30 -2.38 -2.44
CA VAL A 70 -9.52 -0.94 -2.64
C VAL A 70 -9.06 -0.53 -4.04
N TRP A 71 -7.86 -0.95 -4.49
CA TRP A 71 -7.30 -0.62 -5.79
C TRP A 71 -8.19 -1.01 -6.97
N LYS A 72 -8.84 -2.19 -6.88
CA LYS A 72 -9.68 -2.75 -7.95
C LYS A 72 -11.11 -2.21 -7.94
N HIS A 73 -11.50 -1.46 -6.92
CA HIS A 73 -12.85 -0.94 -6.83
C HIS A 73 -13.11 0.06 -7.96
N GLN A 74 -14.31 0.05 -8.53
CA GLN A 74 -14.69 0.91 -9.67
C GLN A 74 -14.52 2.41 -9.39
N PHE A 75 -14.59 2.81 -8.11
CA PHE A 75 -14.42 4.21 -7.68
C PHE A 75 -13.00 4.60 -7.26
N ALA A 76 -12.01 3.71 -7.41
CA ALA A 76 -10.65 3.98 -6.97
C ALA A 76 -9.85 4.91 -7.91
N TRP A 77 -10.31 5.07 -9.16
CA TRP A 77 -9.54 5.74 -10.20
C TRP A 77 -9.09 7.19 -9.88
N PRO A 78 -9.86 8.05 -9.16
CA PRO A 78 -9.38 9.40 -8.82
C PRO A 78 -8.22 9.38 -7.83
N PHE A 79 -8.11 8.30 -7.06
CA PHE A 79 -7.14 8.15 -5.97
C PHE A 79 -5.93 7.31 -6.37
N HIS A 80 -5.86 6.83 -7.62
CA HIS A 80 -4.75 5.99 -8.09
C HIS A 80 -3.43 6.73 -8.17
N GLN A 81 -3.44 8.04 -8.36
CA GLN A 81 -2.27 8.89 -8.52
C GLN A 81 -2.40 10.15 -7.67
N PRO A 82 -1.30 10.85 -7.37
CA PRO A 82 -1.36 12.14 -6.71
C PRO A 82 -2.24 13.14 -7.48
N VAL A 83 -2.91 14.03 -6.74
CA VAL A 83 -3.74 15.08 -7.32
C VAL A 83 -2.86 16.06 -8.11
N ASP A 84 -3.04 16.08 -9.43
CA ASP A 84 -2.40 17.06 -10.31
C ASP A 84 -3.21 18.36 -10.29
N ALA A 85 -2.90 19.22 -9.31
CA ALA A 85 -3.59 20.48 -9.09
C ALA A 85 -3.52 21.43 -10.29
N LYS A 86 -2.44 21.37 -11.10
CA LYS A 86 -2.31 22.20 -12.30
C LYS A 86 -3.25 21.71 -13.39
N LYS A 87 -3.22 20.41 -13.69
CA LYS A 87 -4.08 19.80 -14.71
C LYS A 87 -5.57 19.95 -14.39
N LEU A 88 -5.93 19.91 -13.12
CA LEU A 88 -7.31 20.04 -12.64
C LEU A 88 -7.73 21.49 -12.37
N ASN A 89 -6.84 22.47 -12.58
CA ASN A 89 -7.09 23.89 -12.31
C ASN A 89 -7.55 24.15 -10.85
N LEU A 90 -6.81 23.60 -9.90
CA LEU A 90 -7.04 23.69 -8.45
C LEU A 90 -5.91 24.52 -7.79
N PRO A 91 -5.91 25.86 -7.95
CA PRO A 91 -4.77 26.72 -7.61
C PRO A 91 -4.46 26.82 -6.10
N ASP A 92 -5.40 26.41 -5.25
CA ASP A 92 -5.34 26.44 -3.80
C ASP A 92 -5.18 25.04 -3.17
N TYR A 93 -5.19 23.97 -3.96
CA TYR A 93 -5.12 22.60 -3.44
C TYR A 93 -3.93 22.37 -2.50
N HIS A 94 -2.71 22.70 -2.91
CA HIS A 94 -1.52 22.55 -2.06
C HIS A 94 -1.38 23.64 -0.98
N LYS A 95 -2.21 24.69 -1.04
CA LYS A 95 -2.32 25.67 0.04
C LYS A 95 -3.20 25.13 1.16
N ILE A 96 -4.24 24.38 0.83
CA ILE A 96 -5.18 23.78 1.79
C ILE A 96 -4.64 22.43 2.28
N ILE A 97 -4.29 21.53 1.36
CA ILE A 97 -3.83 20.18 1.63
C ILE A 97 -2.31 20.16 1.85
N LYS A 98 -1.92 19.99 3.11
CA LYS A 98 -0.52 20.05 3.56
C LYS A 98 0.23 18.74 3.40
N LYS A 99 -0.46 17.60 3.49
CA LYS A 99 0.13 16.26 3.31
C LYS A 99 -0.63 15.52 2.22
N PRO A 100 -0.34 15.76 0.93
CA PRO A 100 -0.92 14.99 -0.16
C PRO A 100 -0.67 13.48 0.04
N MET A 101 -1.64 12.65 -0.35
CA MET A 101 -1.54 11.19 -0.30
C MET A 101 -2.49 10.56 -1.33
N ASP A 102 -2.09 9.41 -1.88
CA ASP A 102 -2.83 8.67 -2.90
C ASP A 102 -2.55 7.16 -2.82
N LEU A 103 -3.43 6.34 -3.40
CA LEU A 103 -3.29 4.88 -3.41
C LEU A 103 -2.02 4.42 -4.12
N GLY A 104 -1.56 5.13 -5.15
CA GLY A 104 -0.35 4.82 -5.89
C GLY A 104 0.89 4.90 -5.00
N THR A 105 0.97 5.98 -4.21
CA THR A 105 2.03 6.14 -3.22
C THR A 105 1.94 5.09 -2.11
N ILE A 106 0.76 4.87 -1.52
CA ILE A 106 0.59 3.85 -0.46
C ILE A 106 0.97 2.46 -0.98
N LYS A 107 0.58 2.13 -2.22
CA LYS A 107 0.89 0.86 -2.86
C LYS A 107 2.39 0.69 -3.05
N LYS A 108 3.08 1.71 -3.58
CA LYS A 108 4.54 1.71 -3.73
C LYS A 108 5.24 1.52 -2.39
N ARG A 109 4.79 2.21 -1.34
CA ARG A 109 5.34 2.10 0.03
C ARG A 109 5.17 0.69 0.61
N LEU A 110 4.03 0.04 0.40
CA LEU A 110 3.84 -1.37 0.76
C LEU A 110 4.76 -2.31 -0.03
N GLU A 111 4.93 -2.08 -1.34
CA GLU A 111 5.76 -2.90 -2.22
C GLU A 111 7.26 -2.75 -1.97
N SER A 112 7.70 -1.56 -1.54
CA SER A 112 9.11 -1.25 -1.25
C SER A 112 9.50 -1.48 0.20
N ASN A 113 8.63 -2.11 1.02
CA ASN A 113 8.87 -2.32 2.45
C ASN A 113 9.22 -1.02 3.19
N TYR A 114 8.46 0.05 2.91
CA TYR A 114 8.70 1.38 3.47
C TYR A 114 8.18 1.52 4.91
N TYR A 115 6.99 0.98 5.18
CA TYR A 115 6.31 1.13 6.48
C TYR A 115 7.00 0.30 7.56
N TYR A 116 7.10 0.88 8.75
CA TYR A 116 7.61 0.19 9.94
C TYR A 116 6.49 -0.56 10.69
N SER A 117 5.26 -0.06 10.61
CA SER A 117 4.07 -0.67 11.21
C SER A 117 2.85 -0.52 10.31
N ALA A 118 1.87 -1.39 10.51
CA ALA A 118 0.57 -1.32 9.84
C ALA A 118 -0.16 0.00 10.12
N GLN A 119 0.03 0.57 11.31
CA GLN A 119 -0.58 1.84 11.71
C GLN A 119 -0.15 3.01 10.82
N GLU A 120 1.12 3.05 10.39
CA GLU A 120 1.59 4.10 9.46
C GLU A 120 0.88 4.02 8.10
N CYS A 121 0.68 2.80 7.59
CA CYS A 121 -0.04 2.57 6.34
C CYS A 121 -1.53 2.96 6.48
N ILE A 122 -2.17 2.59 7.59
CA ILE A 122 -3.57 2.97 7.90
C ILE A 122 -3.71 4.50 7.97
N GLN A 123 -2.75 5.18 8.61
CA GLN A 123 -2.73 6.64 8.68
C GLN A 123 -2.63 7.29 7.30
N ASP A 124 -1.89 6.73 6.36
CA ASP A 124 -1.82 7.27 4.99
C ASP A 124 -3.13 7.04 4.21
N PHE A 125 -3.81 5.91 4.39
CA PHE A 125 -5.18 5.73 3.88
C PHE A 125 -6.14 6.79 4.44
N ASN A 126 -6.12 6.99 5.77
CA ASN A 126 -6.96 7.99 6.42
C ASN A 126 -6.61 9.42 5.97
N THR A 127 -5.33 9.72 5.78
CA THR A 127 -4.86 11.01 5.24
C THR A 127 -5.44 11.25 3.85
N MET A 128 -5.41 10.24 2.97
CA MET A 128 -5.98 10.34 1.62
C MET A 128 -7.49 10.65 1.65
N PHE A 129 -8.27 9.93 2.46
CA PHE A 129 -9.72 10.19 2.59
C PHE A 129 -10.00 11.57 3.21
N THR A 130 -9.29 11.92 4.29
CA THR A 130 -9.43 13.22 4.96
C THR A 130 -9.12 14.37 4.02
N ASN A 131 -8.06 14.27 3.21
CA ASN A 131 -7.74 15.28 2.20
C ASN A 131 -8.89 15.49 1.20
N CYS A 132 -9.55 14.40 0.79
CA CYS A 132 -10.73 14.48 -0.07
C CYS A 132 -11.86 15.26 0.61
N TYR A 133 -12.16 14.97 1.89
CA TYR A 133 -13.24 15.62 2.63
C TYR A 133 -12.95 17.08 3.01
N VAL A 134 -11.68 17.42 3.22
CA VAL A 134 -11.26 18.79 3.53
C VAL A 134 -11.35 19.70 2.31
N TYR A 135 -10.99 19.20 1.14
CA TYR A 135 -10.93 20.03 -0.08
C TYR A 135 -12.26 20.09 -0.84
N ASN A 136 -13.00 18.99 -0.92
CA ASN A 136 -14.18 18.86 -1.77
C ASN A 136 -15.47 19.08 -0.97
N LYS A 137 -16.53 19.53 -1.63
CA LYS A 137 -17.80 19.81 -0.95
C LYS A 137 -18.59 18.51 -0.68
N PRO A 138 -19.34 18.43 0.42
CA PRO A 138 -20.25 17.31 0.66
C PRO A 138 -21.20 17.09 -0.52
N GLY A 139 -21.34 15.84 -0.95
CA GLY A 139 -22.23 15.45 -2.05
C GLY A 139 -21.60 15.47 -3.44
N GLU A 140 -20.39 16.01 -3.62
CA GLU A 140 -19.65 15.85 -4.87
C GLU A 140 -19.29 14.37 -5.11
N ASP A 141 -19.29 13.94 -6.37
CA ASP A 141 -19.09 12.52 -6.74
C ASP A 141 -17.81 11.95 -6.11
N VAL A 142 -16.71 12.70 -6.13
CA VAL A 142 -15.43 12.26 -5.55
C VAL A 142 -15.52 12.01 -4.03
N VAL A 143 -16.36 12.76 -3.30
CA VAL A 143 -16.59 12.56 -1.87
C VAL A 143 -17.40 11.28 -1.63
N VAL A 144 -18.44 11.04 -2.42
CA VAL A 144 -19.25 9.81 -2.33
C VAL A 144 -18.40 8.58 -2.69
N MET A 145 -17.53 8.72 -3.69
CA MET A 145 -16.54 7.70 -4.06
C MET A 145 -15.57 7.41 -2.92
N ALA A 146 -15.01 8.44 -2.28
CA ALA A 146 -14.13 8.31 -1.12
C ALA A 146 -14.83 7.59 0.04
N GLN A 147 -16.05 8.00 0.42
CA GLN A 147 -16.84 7.35 1.48
C GLN A 147 -17.09 5.87 1.19
N THR A 148 -17.36 5.52 -0.07
CA THR A 148 -17.56 4.12 -0.48
C THR A 148 -16.27 3.30 -0.31
N LEU A 149 -15.12 3.88 -0.69
CA LEU A 149 -13.81 3.24 -0.52
C LEU A 149 -13.39 3.14 0.94
N GLU A 150 -13.65 4.17 1.75
CA GLU A 150 -13.37 4.18 3.19
C GLU A 150 -14.18 3.10 3.90
N LYS A 151 -15.48 2.97 3.60
CA LYS A 151 -16.29 1.86 4.12
C LYS A 151 -15.73 0.49 3.75
N LEU A 152 -15.30 0.30 2.49
CA LEU A 152 -14.66 -0.94 2.06
C LEU A 152 -13.34 -1.18 2.81
N PHE A 153 -12.53 -0.14 2.99
CA PHE A 153 -11.28 -0.18 3.73
C PHE A 153 -11.51 -0.59 5.19
N LEU A 154 -12.41 0.08 5.90
CA LEU A 154 -12.80 -0.23 7.29
C LEU A 154 -13.28 -1.67 7.43
N ASN A 155 -14.15 -2.13 6.53
CA ASN A 155 -14.64 -3.51 6.52
C ASN A 155 -13.52 -4.56 6.34
N ARG A 156 -12.45 -4.22 5.61
CA ARG A 156 -11.33 -5.12 5.39
C ARG A 156 -10.36 -5.12 6.57
N ILE A 157 -10.01 -3.96 7.12
CA ILE A 157 -9.11 -3.89 8.28
C ILE A 157 -9.74 -4.49 9.54
N ALA A 158 -11.07 -4.50 9.66
CA ALA A 158 -11.78 -5.20 10.74
C ALA A 158 -11.54 -6.73 10.76
N GLN A 159 -11.07 -7.30 9.65
CA GLN A 159 -10.73 -8.73 9.52
C GLN A 159 -9.24 -9.00 9.76
N MET A 160 -8.45 -7.96 10.04
CA MET A 160 -7.01 -8.08 10.28
C MET A 160 -6.75 -8.57 11.71
N ASP A 161 -5.73 -9.42 11.89
CA ASP A 161 -5.26 -9.81 13.22
C ASP A 161 -4.97 -8.58 14.08
N LYS A 162 -5.35 -8.59 15.35
CA LYS A 162 -5.17 -7.44 16.26
C LYS A 162 -3.71 -7.22 16.67
N GLU A 163 -2.92 -8.29 16.70
CA GLU A 163 -1.52 -8.26 17.12
C GLU A 163 -0.60 -8.18 15.90
N GLU A 164 0.28 -7.17 15.86
CA GLU A 164 1.28 -7.01 14.82
C GLU A 164 2.56 -7.78 15.19
N LYS A 165 2.93 -8.74 14.34
CA LYS A 165 4.11 -9.59 14.49
C LYS A 165 5.01 -9.45 13.27
N GLU A 166 6.30 -9.34 13.53
CA GLU A 166 7.31 -9.42 12.47
C GLU A 166 7.35 -10.83 11.89
N ILE A 167 7.42 -10.92 10.57
CA ILE A 167 7.49 -12.18 9.86
C ILE A 167 8.79 -12.24 9.06
N GLU A 168 9.39 -13.43 9.00
CA GLU A 168 10.58 -13.64 8.19
C GLU A 168 10.27 -13.36 6.72
N ALA A 169 11.20 -12.70 6.03
CA ALA A 169 11.07 -12.50 4.59
C ALA A 169 10.94 -13.88 3.92
N PRO A 170 10.02 -14.06 2.96
CA PRO A 170 9.89 -15.33 2.26
C PRO A 170 11.23 -15.66 1.60
N SER A 171 11.91 -16.69 2.12
CA SER A 171 13.16 -17.19 1.57
C SER A 171 12.92 -17.50 0.11
N LYS A 172 13.59 -16.76 -0.79
CA LYS A 172 13.61 -17.10 -2.21
C LYS A 172 14.32 -18.45 -2.32
N GLY A 173 13.54 -19.54 -2.29
CA GLY A 173 14.02 -20.88 -2.52
C GLY A 173 14.80 -20.91 -3.83
N GLY A 174 16.12 -20.98 -3.72
CA GLY A 174 17.01 -21.19 -4.85
C GLY A 174 16.60 -22.49 -5.51
N LYS A 175 16.15 -22.40 -6.78
CA LYS A 175 16.17 -23.56 -7.67
C LYS A 175 17.63 -23.95 -7.87
N GLY A 176 18.12 -24.82 -6.99
CA GLY A 176 19.37 -25.54 -7.16
C GLY A 176 19.27 -26.44 -8.39
N GLY A 177 19.59 -25.89 -9.56
CA GLY A 177 19.87 -26.65 -10.75
C GLY A 177 21.22 -27.34 -10.60
N VAL A 178 21.24 -28.52 -9.96
CA VAL A 178 22.40 -29.42 -10.00
C VAL A 178 22.49 -30.01 -11.41
N LYS A 179 23.11 -29.28 -12.34
CA LYS A 179 23.66 -29.89 -13.57
C LYS A 179 24.93 -30.65 -13.16
N LYS A 180 24.77 -31.95 -12.95
CA LYS A 180 25.88 -32.89 -12.76
C LYS A 180 26.71 -32.89 -14.05
N ARG A 181 27.93 -32.35 -13.96
CA ARG A 181 29.00 -32.48 -14.96
C ARG A 181 29.41 -33.95 -15.04
N GLY A 182 29.22 -34.56 -16.20
CA GLY A 182 29.89 -35.81 -16.58
C GLY A 182 31.03 -35.48 -17.53
N THR A 183 32.26 -35.82 -17.14
CA THR A 183 33.48 -35.67 -17.92
C THR A 183 34.14 -37.05 -18.08
N SER A 184 34.30 -37.50 -19.34
CA SER A 184 35.29 -38.49 -19.85
C SER A 184 34.81 -38.93 -21.24
N THR A 185 35.55 -39.01 -22.36
CA THR A 185 36.97 -38.87 -22.76
C THR A 185 37.01 -39.00 -24.31
N PRO A 186 38.11 -38.68 -25.02
CA PRO A 186 38.19 -38.68 -26.49
C PRO A 186 38.78 -39.98 -27.09
N GLY A 187 38.36 -40.33 -28.31
CA GLY A 187 38.98 -41.36 -29.18
C GLY A 187 38.19 -41.47 -30.49
N ALA A 188 38.71 -41.03 -31.65
CA ALA A 188 39.72 -41.64 -32.52
C ALA A 188 39.07 -42.33 -33.74
N VAL A 189 39.26 -41.68 -34.89
CA VAL A 189 39.41 -42.14 -36.29
C VAL A 189 38.89 -43.51 -36.75
N GLY A 190 38.19 -43.52 -37.89
CA GLY A 190 37.97 -44.68 -38.75
C GLY A 190 37.31 -44.27 -40.06
N ALA A 191 38.02 -44.45 -41.17
CA ALA A 191 37.70 -44.00 -42.53
C ALA A 191 37.19 -45.14 -43.42
N VAL A 192 36.68 -44.75 -44.61
CA VAL A 192 36.45 -45.50 -45.88
C VAL A 192 35.41 -46.65 -45.85
N ALA A 193 34.59 -46.96 -46.88
CA ALA A 193 34.78 -46.98 -48.33
C ALA A 193 33.44 -47.14 -49.13
N GLY A 194 33.51 -46.90 -50.46
CA GLY A 194 32.60 -47.41 -51.53
C GLY A 194 31.77 -46.33 -52.28
N ALA A 195 32.08 -45.80 -53.48
CA ALA A 195 32.24 -46.37 -54.84
C ALA A 195 31.02 -47.18 -55.30
N GLY A 196 30.38 -47.05 -56.47
CA GLY A 196 30.48 -46.28 -57.74
C GLY A 196 29.14 -46.53 -58.49
N ALA A 197 28.66 -45.75 -59.45
CA ALA A 197 29.09 -45.58 -60.85
C ALA A 197 27.95 -45.97 -61.83
N ALA A 198 27.98 -45.31 -62.99
CA ALA A 198 27.42 -45.68 -64.31
C ALA A 198 25.96 -45.32 -64.65
N GLY A 199 25.81 -44.63 -65.79
CA GLY A 199 24.58 -44.39 -66.53
C GLY A 199 24.64 -43.13 -67.36
#